data_AF-A0A3M7LZH8-F1
#
_entry.id   AF-A0A3M7LZH8-F1
#
_cell.length_a   1.000
_cell.length_b   1.000
_cell.length_c   1.000
_cell.angle_alpha   90.00
_cell.angle_beta   90.00
_cell.angle_gamma   90.00
#
_symmetry.space_group_name_H-M   'P 1'
#
loop_
_entity.id
_entity.type
_entity.pdbx_description
1 polymer ?
#
loop_
_entity_poly.entity_id
_entity_poly.type
_entity_poly.pdbx_seq_one_letter_code
_entity_poly.pdbx_strand_id
1 'polypeptide(L)'
;MDLPLHINSFQDLNSRCTTTDENGQKATFSFIDQDDNAYYGEVPDSEFAALSLDDVKRHLKYIPDEVIYPKAPPGITVVSKSELGGKYIKRPKLSGFNSDLAPKLHQLLLDEAEMFKILSRNPHGNIIRYHGCFVKNGRITGLALDRYPTNLEIRMADQSRPFNKDLCMRRVKSATDHLHVLHVAHNDLNPSNI
;
A
#
# COMPACT_ATOMS: atom_id res chain seq x y z
N MET A 1 25.17 10.29 7.24
CA MET A 1 25.08 9.56 8.51
C MET A 1 23.71 8.93 8.49
N ASP A 2 23.63 7.64 8.16
CA ASP A 2 22.33 6.98 8.00
C ASP A 2 21.63 6.92 9.35
N LEU A 3 20.43 7.50 9.44
CA LEU A 3 19.60 7.42 10.62
C LEU A 3 19.30 5.93 10.90
N PRO A 4 19.32 5.50 12.17
CA PRO A 4 19.07 4.10 12.50
C PRO A 4 17.65 3.70 12.09
N LEU A 5 17.54 2.64 11.27
CA LEU A 5 16.25 2.07 10.89
C LEU A 5 15.57 1.45 12.12
N HIS A 6 14.45 2.04 12.53
CA HIS A 6 13.63 1.58 13.65
C HIS A 6 12.79 0.34 13.29
N ILE A 7 13.47 -0.75 12.94
CA ILE A 7 12.91 -2.06 12.67
C ILE A 7 13.22 -2.94 13.88
N ASN A 8 12.19 -3.37 14.61
CA ASN A 8 12.27 -4.20 15.82
C ASN A 8 11.81 -5.63 15.55
N SER A 9 11.06 -5.86 14.49
CA SER A 9 10.61 -7.18 14.04
C SER A 9 10.47 -7.26 12.52
N PHE A 10 10.42 -8.47 11.97
CA PHE A 10 10.10 -8.68 10.55
C PHE A 10 8.70 -8.17 10.16
N GLN A 11 7.79 -7.98 11.13
CA GLN A 11 6.45 -7.44 10.90
C GLN A 11 6.47 -5.92 10.64
N ASP A 12 7.58 -5.25 10.97
CA ASP A 12 7.75 -3.82 10.71
C ASP A 12 8.07 -3.54 9.24
N LEU A 13 8.40 -4.57 8.44
CA LEU A 13 8.63 -4.45 7.00
C LEU A 13 7.30 -4.21 6.28
N ASN A 14 7.30 -3.30 5.28
CA ASN A 14 6.11 -2.98 4.50
C ASN A 14 5.73 -4.08 3.50
N SER A 15 6.71 -4.82 3.00
CA SER A 15 6.48 -5.94 2.11
C SER A 15 7.59 -6.97 2.22
N ARG A 16 7.23 -8.24 1.99
CA ARG A 16 8.16 -9.34 1.69
C ARG A 16 7.57 -10.16 0.54
N CYS A 17 8.32 -10.33 -0.53
CA CYS A 17 7.87 -11.09 -1.71
C CYS A 17 9.00 -11.92 -2.29
N THR A 18 8.70 -13.14 -2.72
CA THR A 18 9.61 -13.93 -3.56
C THR A 18 9.35 -13.56 -5.02
N THR A 19 10.40 -13.18 -5.73
CA THR A 19 10.38 -12.86 -7.16
C THR A 19 11.30 -13.82 -7.90
N THR A 20 10.93 -14.23 -9.11
CA THR A 20 11.75 -15.11 -9.95
C THR A 20 12.22 -14.34 -11.18
N ASP A 21 13.53 -14.33 -11.42
CA ASP A 21 14.13 -13.84 -12.66
C ASP A 21 15.03 -14.90 -13.31
N GLU A 22 15.73 -14.53 -14.38
CA GLU A 22 16.66 -15.41 -15.11
C GLU A 22 17.83 -15.93 -14.23
N ASN A 23 18.12 -15.26 -13.11
CA ASN A 23 19.17 -15.60 -12.16
C ASN A 23 18.63 -16.40 -10.96
N GLY A 24 17.34 -16.74 -10.94
CA GLY A 24 16.69 -17.57 -9.93
C GLY A 24 15.70 -16.83 -9.05
N GLN A 25 15.43 -17.38 -7.86
CA GLN A 25 14.49 -16.78 -6.91
C GLN A 25 15.20 -15.83 -5.96
N LYS A 26 14.63 -14.64 -5.81
CA LYS A 26 15.06 -13.60 -4.88
C LYS A 26 13.97 -13.30 -3.86
N ALA A 27 14.34 -13.16 -2.61
CA ALA A 27 13.50 -12.55 -1.60
C ALA A 27 13.72 -11.03 -1.63
N THR A 28 12.62 -10.30 -1.78
CA THR A 28 12.60 -8.83 -1.82
C THR A 28 11.83 -8.32 -0.61
N PHE A 29 12.30 -7.22 -0.02
CA PHE A 29 11.66 -6.59 1.13
C PHE A 29 11.81 -5.08 1.11
N SER A 30 10.84 -4.39 1.70
CA SER A 30 10.85 -2.94 1.77
C SER A 30 10.49 -2.42 3.15
N PHE A 31 10.97 -1.22 3.44
CA PHE A 31 10.68 -0.49 4.66
C PHE A 31 10.46 0.98 4.32
N ILE A 32 9.46 1.61 4.94
CA ILE A 32 9.16 3.03 4.84
C ILE A 32 9.07 3.55 6.27
N ASP A 33 9.97 4.48 6.60
CA ASP A 33 10.04 5.02 7.95
C ASP A 33 8.92 6.04 8.24
N GLN A 34 8.99 6.64 9.43
CA GLN A 34 8.00 7.62 9.89
C GLN A 34 8.05 8.94 9.09
N ASP A 35 9.15 9.21 8.40
CA ASP A 35 9.38 10.40 7.58
C ASP A 35 9.10 10.16 6.09
N ASP A 36 8.54 9.00 5.75
CA ASP A 36 8.29 8.54 4.38
C ASP A 36 9.58 8.39 3.56
N ASN A 37 10.71 8.04 4.19
CA ASN A 37 11.88 7.57 3.47
C ASN A 37 11.70 6.08 3.17
N ALA A 38 11.88 5.70 1.91
CA ALA A 38 11.75 4.31 1.51
C ALA A 38 13.12 3.63 1.36
N TYR A 39 13.11 2.35 1.69
CA TYR A 39 14.26 1.48 1.63
C TYR A 39 13.84 0.17 0.98
N TYR A 40 14.73 -0.39 0.15
CA TYR A 40 14.51 -1.66 -0.53
C TYR A 40 15.73 -2.56 -0.38
N GLY A 41 15.47 -3.84 -0.14
CA GLY A 41 16.49 -4.87 -0.01
C GLY A 41 16.10 -6.11 -0.80
N GLU A 42 17.11 -6.81 -1.27
CA GLU A 42 16.97 -8.08 -1.96
C GLU A 42 18.12 -9.02 -1.58
N VAL A 43 17.81 -10.32 -1.52
CA VAL A 43 18.75 -11.41 -1.28
C VAL A 43 18.29 -12.65 -2.08
N PRO A 44 19.15 -13.65 -2.32
CA PRO A 44 18.70 -14.96 -2.79
C PRO A 44 17.61 -15.53 -1.86
N ASP A 45 16.51 -16.04 -2.41
CA ASP A 45 15.35 -16.48 -1.60
C ASP A 45 15.71 -17.59 -0.60
N SER A 46 16.65 -18.47 -0.99
CA SER A 46 17.20 -19.53 -0.15
C SER A 46 17.92 -19.03 1.10
N GLU A 47 18.39 -17.79 1.11
CA GLU A 47 19.17 -17.22 2.22
C GLU A 47 18.31 -16.43 3.20
N PHE A 48 17.11 -15.99 2.77
CA PHE A 48 16.28 -15.09 3.58
C PHE A 48 15.91 -15.66 4.95
N ALA A 49 15.60 -16.95 5.01
CA ALA A 49 15.19 -17.62 6.26
C ALA A 49 16.30 -17.65 7.32
N ALA A 50 17.56 -17.49 6.92
CA ALA A 50 18.72 -17.47 7.81
C ALA A 50 19.12 -16.06 8.28
N LEU A 51 18.51 -15.00 7.71
CA LEU A 51 18.88 -13.63 8.03
C LEU A 51 18.48 -13.25 9.45
N SER A 52 19.39 -12.61 10.18
CA SER A 52 19.04 -11.86 11.38
C SER A 52 18.38 -10.53 11.01
N LEU A 53 17.73 -9.87 11.97
CA LEU A 53 17.16 -8.54 11.77
C LEU A 53 18.23 -7.49 11.40
N ASP A 54 19.44 -7.65 11.94
CA ASP A 54 20.57 -6.76 11.60
C ASP A 54 21.05 -7.01 10.16
N ASP A 55 21.01 -8.24 9.68
CA ASP A 55 21.30 -8.53 8.28
C ASP A 55 20.25 -7.91 7.36
N VAL A 56 18.96 -7.99 7.69
CA VAL A 56 17.89 -7.30 6.94
C VAL A 56 18.17 -5.80 6.87
N LYS A 57 18.52 -5.16 7.98
CA LYS A 57 18.86 -3.73 8.02
C LYS A 57 20.05 -3.39 7.12
N ARG A 58 21.08 -4.24 7.06
CA ARG A 58 22.25 -4.05 6.19
C ARG A 58 21.93 -4.15 4.70
N HIS A 59 20.91 -4.94 4.34
CA HIS A 59 20.49 -5.10 2.95
C HIS A 59 19.51 -4.02 2.47
N LEU A 60 18.89 -3.28 3.40
CA LEU A 60 17.99 -2.17 3.07
C LEU A 60 18.79 -0.95 2.56
N LYS A 61 18.61 -0.63 1.29
CA LYS A 61 19.22 0.53 0.65
C LYS A 61 18.17 1.63 0.49
N TYR A 62 18.56 2.86 0.81
CA TYR A 62 17.72 4.04 0.61
C TYR A 62 17.35 4.20 -0.87
N ILE A 63 16.08 4.55 -1.12
CA ILE A 63 15.58 4.88 -2.44
C ILE A 63 15.26 6.39 -2.46
N PRO A 64 15.84 7.16 -3.40
CA PRO A 64 15.49 8.58 -3.53
C PRO A 64 14.00 8.78 -3.81
N ASP A 65 13.40 9.79 -3.17
CA ASP A 65 11.97 10.10 -3.27
C ASP A 65 11.51 10.22 -4.74
N GLU A 66 12.35 10.77 -5.61
CA GLU A 66 12.06 10.96 -7.03
C GLU A 66 11.94 9.68 -7.87
N VAL A 67 12.41 8.55 -7.34
CA VAL A 67 12.34 7.25 -8.01
C VAL A 67 11.01 6.55 -7.74
N ILE A 68 10.35 6.83 -6.61
CA ILE A 68 9.16 6.08 -6.19
C ILE A 68 7.91 6.93 -5.98
N TYR A 69 8.08 8.23 -5.68
CA TYR A 69 6.98 9.11 -5.36
C TYR A 69 6.73 10.08 -6.51
N PRO A 70 5.54 10.04 -7.15
CA PRO A 70 5.21 10.99 -8.19
C PRO A 70 5.05 12.40 -7.63
N LYS A 71 5.28 13.43 -8.46
CA LYS A 71 4.93 14.81 -8.10
C LYS A 71 3.43 14.92 -7.87
N ALA A 72 3.05 15.62 -6.82
CA ALA A 72 1.65 15.90 -6.54
C ALA A 72 1.05 16.78 -7.66
N PRO A 73 -0.06 16.38 -8.29
CA PRO A 73 -0.73 17.21 -9.26
C PRO A 73 -1.41 18.42 -8.58
N PRO A 74 -1.64 19.52 -9.31
CA PRO A 74 -2.37 20.66 -8.77
C PRO A 74 -3.75 20.29 -8.25
N GLY A 75 -4.14 20.86 -7.10
CA GLY A 75 -5.46 20.63 -6.51
C GLY A 75 -5.68 19.21 -5.98
N ILE A 76 -4.62 18.49 -5.62
CA ILE A 76 -4.72 17.31 -4.76
C ILE A 76 -5.05 17.73 -3.34
N THR A 77 -5.93 16.98 -2.66
CA THR A 77 -6.21 17.19 -1.25
C THR A 77 -5.02 16.70 -0.44
N VAL A 78 -4.36 17.57 0.31
CA VAL A 78 -3.23 17.22 1.17
C VAL A 78 -3.70 17.12 2.62
N VAL A 79 -3.28 16.08 3.32
CA VAL A 79 -3.52 15.90 4.75
C VAL A 79 -2.21 15.93 5.53
N SER A 80 -2.24 16.49 6.73
CA SER A 80 -1.09 16.53 7.62
C SER A 80 -0.93 15.21 8.37
N LYS A 81 0.31 14.84 8.69
CA LYS A 81 0.58 13.67 9.56
C LYS A 81 0.02 13.83 10.97
N SER A 82 -0.25 15.05 11.45
CA SER A 82 -0.95 15.27 12.72
C SER A 82 -2.41 14.79 12.71
N GLU A 83 -3.02 14.67 11.53
CA GLU A 83 -4.41 14.21 11.36
C GLU A 83 -4.51 12.68 11.22
N LEU A 84 -3.42 11.95 11.43
CA LEU A 84 -3.33 10.50 11.19
C LEU A 84 -4.18 9.64 12.14
N GLY A 85 -4.78 10.19 13.19
CA GLY A 85 -5.38 9.45 14.31
C GLY A 85 -6.18 8.21 13.88
N GLY A 86 -5.53 7.04 13.88
CA GLY A 86 -6.11 5.76 13.48
C GLY A 86 -6.32 5.52 11.97
N LYS A 87 -5.75 6.31 11.06
CA LYS A 87 -5.88 6.12 9.60
C LYS A 87 -4.96 5.02 9.06
N TYR A 88 -5.34 4.52 7.89
CA TYR A 88 -4.49 3.63 7.09
C TYR A 88 -3.81 4.45 6.00
N ILE A 89 -2.49 4.29 5.87
CA ILE A 89 -1.72 4.90 4.78
C ILE A 89 -1.52 3.84 3.70
N LYS A 90 -2.18 4.01 2.56
CA LYS A 90 -1.92 3.18 1.39
C LYS A 90 -0.66 3.72 0.69
N ARG A 91 0.42 2.95 0.73
CA ARG A 91 1.72 3.27 0.14
C ARG A 91 1.87 2.61 -1.24
N PRO A 92 2.77 3.10 -2.11
CA PRO A 92 3.20 2.36 -3.29
C PRO A 92 3.68 0.97 -2.90
N LYS A 93 3.26 -0.06 -3.64
CA LYS A 93 3.76 -1.43 -3.45
C LYS A 93 5.14 -1.53 -4.08
N LEU A 94 6.17 -1.72 -3.26
CA LEU A 94 7.57 -1.89 -3.69
C LEU A 94 7.95 -3.36 -3.92
N SER A 95 6.98 -4.28 -3.97
CA SER A 95 7.20 -5.69 -4.27
C SER A 95 7.80 -5.85 -5.67
N GLY A 96 8.99 -6.44 -5.79
CA GLY A 96 9.71 -6.57 -7.07
C GLY A 96 10.12 -5.23 -7.68
N PHE A 97 10.39 -4.22 -6.83
CA PHE A 97 10.87 -2.93 -7.29
C PHE A 97 12.18 -3.05 -8.08
N ASN A 98 12.17 -2.44 -9.26
CA ASN A 98 13.34 -2.11 -10.07
C ASN A 98 13.18 -0.61 -10.42
N SER A 99 14.27 0.16 -10.38
CA SER A 99 14.30 1.57 -10.79
C SER A 99 13.73 1.80 -12.19
N ASP A 100 13.86 0.84 -13.10
CA ASP A 100 13.29 0.94 -14.45
C ASP A 100 11.75 0.96 -14.45
N LEU A 101 11.13 0.46 -13.37
CA LEU A 101 9.67 0.46 -13.19
C LEU A 101 9.15 1.73 -12.50
N ALA A 102 10.03 2.67 -12.14
CA ALA A 102 9.67 3.93 -11.49
C ALA A 102 8.51 4.68 -12.19
N PRO A 103 8.51 4.87 -13.53
CA PRO A 103 7.41 5.55 -14.21
C PRO A 103 6.07 4.85 -14.03
N LYS A 104 6.06 3.51 -14.01
CA LYS A 104 4.85 2.72 -13.81
C LYS A 104 4.34 2.83 -12.37
N LEU A 105 5.24 2.81 -11.38
CA LEU A 105 4.88 3.01 -9.97
C LEU A 105 4.29 4.38 -9.72
N HIS A 106 4.88 5.42 -10.33
CA HIS A 106 4.34 6.78 -10.30
C HIS A 106 2.94 6.83 -10.87
N GLN A 107 2.72 6.25 -12.05
CA GLN A 107 1.41 6.24 -12.70
C GLN A 107 0.37 5.53 -11.84
N LEU A 108 0.70 4.34 -11.30
CA LEU A 108 -0.22 3.58 -10.44
C LEU A 108 -0.66 4.40 -9.21
N LEU A 109 0.25 5.08 -8.54
CA LEU A 109 -0.11 5.90 -7.37
C LEU A 109 -0.94 7.13 -7.77
N LEU A 110 -0.65 7.75 -8.91
CA LEU A 110 -1.44 8.86 -9.44
C LEU A 110 -2.85 8.43 -9.83
N ASP A 111 -2.99 7.30 -10.53
CA ASP A 111 -4.28 6.72 -10.92
C ASP A 111 -5.12 6.41 -9.68
N GLU A 112 -4.52 5.84 -8.63
CA GLU A 112 -5.19 5.62 -7.36
C GLU A 112 -5.64 6.94 -6.71
N ALA A 113 -4.77 7.96 -6.67
CA ALA A 113 -5.10 9.26 -6.09
C ALA A 113 -6.25 9.95 -6.85
N GLU A 114 -6.24 9.90 -8.17
CA GLU A 114 -7.30 10.44 -9.02
C GLU A 114 -8.62 9.69 -8.81
N MET A 115 -8.55 8.35 -8.74
CA MET A 115 -9.74 7.53 -8.51
C MET A 115 -10.39 7.85 -7.17
N PHE A 116 -9.59 7.94 -6.10
CA PHE A 116 -10.12 8.32 -4.79
C PHE A 116 -10.63 9.76 -4.73
N LYS A 117 -10.07 10.68 -5.52
CA LYS A 117 -10.63 12.02 -5.68
C LYS A 117 -12.03 11.98 -6.30
N ILE A 118 -12.25 11.16 -7.32
CA ILE A 118 -13.58 10.97 -7.93
C ILE A 118 -14.56 10.37 -6.91
N LEU A 119 -14.14 9.33 -6.18
CA LEU A 119 -14.95 8.67 -5.16
C LEU A 119 -15.27 9.57 -3.97
N SER A 120 -14.37 10.47 -3.59
CA SER A 120 -14.61 11.43 -2.50
C SER A 120 -15.75 12.42 -2.81
N ARG A 121 -15.98 12.72 -4.10
CA ARG A 121 -17.08 13.57 -4.56
C ARG A 121 -18.40 12.82 -4.69
N ASN A 122 -18.34 11.49 -4.77
CA ASN A 122 -19.48 10.59 -4.92
C ASN A 122 -19.37 9.48 -3.86
N PRO A 123 -19.51 9.81 -2.55
CA PRO A 123 -19.28 8.84 -1.49
C PRO A 123 -20.34 7.74 -1.47
N HIS A 124 -19.94 6.53 -1.07
CA HIS A 124 -20.82 5.39 -0.89
C HIS A 124 -20.47 4.63 0.38
N GLY A 125 -21.47 4.23 1.18
CA GLY A 125 -21.25 3.67 2.52
C GLY A 125 -20.52 2.32 2.57
N ASN A 126 -20.41 1.62 1.45
CA ASN A 126 -19.64 0.37 1.32
C ASN A 126 -18.32 0.55 0.54
N ILE A 127 -17.86 1.79 0.33
CA ILE A 127 -16.54 2.11 -0.23
C ILE A 127 -15.75 2.85 0.85
N ILE A 128 -14.47 2.47 1.00
CA ILE A 128 -13.57 3.09 1.98
C ILE A 128 -13.47 4.60 1.78
N ARG A 129 -13.50 5.35 2.88
CA ARG A 129 -13.39 6.80 2.82
C ARG A 129 -11.95 7.24 2.64
N TYR A 130 -11.76 8.11 1.66
CA TYR A 130 -10.52 8.81 1.37
C TYR A 130 -10.49 10.18 2.04
N HIS A 131 -9.35 10.55 2.62
CA HIS A 131 -9.16 11.81 3.34
C HIS A 131 -8.22 12.78 2.61
N GLY A 132 -7.38 12.27 1.71
CA GLY A 132 -6.35 13.06 1.03
C GLY A 132 -5.06 12.26 0.82
N CYS A 133 -4.05 12.93 0.28
CA CYS A 133 -2.71 12.41 0.10
C CYS A 133 -1.77 12.93 1.17
N PHE A 134 -0.79 12.11 1.55
CA PHE A 134 0.43 12.60 2.17
C PHE A 134 1.37 13.11 1.11
N VAL A 135 1.96 14.27 1.38
CA VAL A 135 2.89 14.92 0.46
C VAL A 135 4.16 15.30 1.22
N LYS A 136 5.30 14.86 0.69
CA LYS A 136 6.65 15.21 1.17
C LYS A 136 7.39 15.85 0.00
N ASN A 137 7.94 17.04 0.20
CA ASN A 137 8.70 17.77 -0.83
C ASN A 137 7.98 17.85 -2.20
N GLY A 138 6.66 18.06 -2.18
CA GLY A 138 5.83 18.14 -3.38
C GLY A 138 5.54 16.80 -4.09
N ARG A 139 5.82 15.66 -3.46
CA ARG A 139 5.56 14.30 -3.99
C ARG A 139 4.59 13.52 -3.12
N ILE A 140 3.73 12.71 -3.74
CA ILE A 140 2.74 11.89 -3.02
C ILE A 140 3.44 10.68 -2.42
N THR A 141 3.42 10.55 -1.09
CA THR A 141 4.05 9.44 -0.38
C THR A 141 3.06 8.36 0.06
N GLY A 142 1.76 8.64 -0.06
CA GLY A 142 0.68 7.69 0.21
C GLY A 142 -0.70 8.34 0.26
N LEU A 143 -1.73 7.50 0.33
CA LEU A 143 -3.13 7.90 0.43
C LEU A 143 -3.66 7.64 1.84
N ALA A 144 -4.34 8.62 2.42
CA ALA A 144 -4.97 8.50 3.73
C ALA A 144 -6.38 7.93 3.59
N LEU A 145 -6.59 6.74 4.12
CA LEU A 145 -7.86 6.01 4.10
C LEU A 145 -8.34 5.70 5.53
N ASP A 146 -9.64 5.45 5.71
CA ASP A 146 -10.14 4.89 6.97
C ASP A 146 -9.50 3.51 7.24
N ARG A 147 -9.16 3.23 8.50
CA ARG A 147 -8.61 1.92 8.90
C ARG A 147 -9.72 0.98 9.32
N TYR A 148 -9.78 -0.19 8.70
CA TYR A 148 -10.63 -1.29 9.15
C TYR A 148 -9.81 -2.33 9.92
N PRO A 149 -10.42 -3.00 10.91
CA PRO A 149 -9.72 -3.96 11.78
C PRO A 149 -9.43 -5.30 11.10
N THR A 150 -10.11 -5.62 9.99
CA THR A 150 -10.00 -6.91 9.30
C THR A 150 -10.43 -6.76 7.85
N ASN A 151 -10.00 -7.70 6.99
CA ASN A 151 -10.50 -7.88 5.63
C ASN A 151 -11.34 -9.17 5.55
N LEU A 152 -11.99 -9.40 4.41
CA LEU A 152 -12.85 -10.55 4.19
C LEU A 152 -12.09 -11.88 4.28
N GLU A 153 -10.85 -11.95 3.81
CA GLU A 153 -10.00 -13.14 3.90
C GLU A 153 -9.82 -13.61 5.35
N ILE A 154 -9.35 -12.71 6.23
CA ILE A 154 -9.18 -12.98 7.67
C ILE A 154 -10.53 -13.27 8.31
N ARG A 155 -11.57 -12.51 7.94
CA ARG A 155 -12.93 -12.72 8.47
C ARG A 155 -13.46 -14.10 8.12
N MET A 156 -13.19 -14.62 6.93
CA MET A 156 -13.66 -15.94 6.51
C MET A 156 -12.89 -17.09 7.15
N ALA A 157 -11.61 -16.88 7.47
CA ALA A 157 -10.82 -17.84 8.25
C ALA A 157 -11.27 -17.94 9.72
N ASP A 158 -11.79 -16.84 10.28
CA ASP A 158 -12.33 -16.79 11.63
C ASP A 158 -13.71 -17.47 11.75
N GLN A 159 -13.68 -18.74 12.17
CA GLN A 159 -14.87 -19.55 12.41
C GLN A 159 -15.51 -19.31 13.79
N SER A 160 -14.92 -18.49 14.66
CA SER A 160 -15.40 -18.29 16.04
C SER A 160 -16.71 -17.50 16.12
N ARG A 161 -17.06 -16.77 15.04
CA ARG A 161 -18.25 -15.91 14.99
C ARG A 161 -19.03 -16.05 13.68
N PRO A 162 -20.37 -15.98 13.72
CA PRO A 162 -21.22 -16.16 12.54
C PRO A 162 -20.98 -15.08 11.48
N PHE A 163 -20.87 -15.49 10.22
CA PHE A 163 -20.66 -14.60 9.07
C PHE A 163 -21.88 -14.55 8.17
N ASN A 164 -22.44 -13.36 7.94
CA ASN A 164 -23.59 -13.17 7.07
C ASN A 164 -23.13 -12.93 5.62
N LYS A 165 -23.04 -14.02 4.85
CA LYS A 165 -22.62 -14.01 3.44
C LYS A 165 -23.53 -13.16 2.56
N ASP A 166 -24.85 -13.25 2.74
CA ASP A 166 -25.81 -12.53 1.92
C ASP A 166 -25.73 -11.00 2.13
N LEU A 167 -25.52 -10.57 3.38
CA LEU A 167 -25.27 -9.16 3.67
C LEU A 167 -23.96 -8.68 3.04
N CYS A 168 -22.89 -9.48 3.12
CA CYS A 168 -21.62 -9.15 2.49
C CYS A 168 -21.78 -8.98 0.97
N MET A 169 -22.38 -9.95 0.29
CA MET A 169 -22.59 -9.91 -1.15
C MET A 169 -23.47 -8.73 -1.58
N ARG A 170 -24.53 -8.40 -0.84
CA ARG A 170 -25.34 -7.21 -1.11
C ARG A 170 -24.54 -5.91 -0.99
N ARG A 171 -23.66 -5.80 0.02
CA ARG A 171 -22.82 -4.61 0.22
C ARG A 171 -21.76 -4.47 -0.87
N VAL A 172 -21.10 -5.57 -1.24
CA VAL A 172 -20.15 -5.62 -2.36
C VAL A 172 -20.85 -5.22 -3.65
N LYS A 173 -22.02 -5.80 -3.96
CA LYS A 173 -22.80 -5.46 -5.15
C LYS A 173 -23.18 -3.97 -5.17
N SER A 174 -23.65 -3.44 -4.05
CA SER A 174 -23.99 -2.01 -3.93
C SER A 174 -22.79 -1.11 -4.21
N ALA A 175 -21.59 -1.46 -3.73
CA ALA A 175 -20.36 -0.72 -4.01
C ALA A 175 -19.97 -0.81 -5.49
N THR A 176 -20.02 -2.00 -6.09
CA THR A 176 -19.68 -2.18 -7.51
C THR A 176 -20.68 -1.50 -8.44
N ASP A 177 -21.98 -1.55 -8.12
CA ASP A 177 -23.02 -0.84 -8.88
C ASP A 177 -22.73 0.67 -8.87
N HIS A 178 -22.33 1.22 -7.71
CA HIS A 178 -21.94 2.62 -7.59
C HIS A 178 -20.71 2.97 -8.44
N LEU A 179 -19.68 2.11 -8.46
CA LEU A 179 -18.53 2.30 -9.34
C LEU A 179 -18.95 2.30 -10.82
N HIS A 180 -19.84 1.41 -11.22
CA HIS A 180 -20.32 1.32 -12.60
C HIS A 180 -21.15 2.54 -13.01
N VAL A 181 -21.93 3.15 -12.10
CA VAL A 181 -22.61 4.43 -12.33
C VAL A 181 -21.62 5.55 -12.62
N LEU A 182 -20.43 5.51 -12.01
CA LEU A 182 -19.33 6.44 -12.27
C LEU A 182 -18.50 6.07 -13.51
N HIS A 183 -18.92 5.05 -14.27
CA HIS A 183 -18.20 4.50 -15.42
C HIS A 183 -16.80 3.97 -15.11
N VAL A 184 -16.62 3.43 -13.90
CA VAL A 184 -15.34 2.84 -13.46
C VAL A 184 -15.52 1.37 -13.10
N ALA A 185 -14.55 0.52 -13.46
CA ALA A 185 -14.45 -0.85 -12.99
C ALA A 185 -13.30 -0.98 -11.98
N HIS A 186 -13.48 -1.79 -10.92
CA HIS A 186 -12.44 -2.02 -9.92
C HIS A 186 -11.28 -2.88 -10.46
N ASN A 187 -11.56 -3.85 -11.34
CA ASN A 187 -10.59 -4.74 -12.00
C ASN A 187 -9.70 -5.63 -11.10
N ASP A 188 -9.86 -5.57 -9.78
CA ASP A 188 -9.01 -6.29 -8.82
C ASP A 188 -9.78 -6.73 -7.57
N LEU A 189 -11.10 -6.90 -7.64
CA LEU A 189 -11.91 -7.24 -6.46
C LEU A 189 -11.54 -8.64 -5.93
N ASN A 190 -11.09 -8.74 -4.68
CA ASN A 190 -10.71 -10.00 -4.05
C ASN A 190 -10.85 -9.96 -2.51
N PRO A 191 -10.84 -11.11 -1.79
CA PRO A 191 -11.08 -11.12 -0.34
C PRO A 191 -10.08 -10.30 0.51
N SER A 192 -8.89 -9.97 -0.02
CA SER A 192 -7.90 -9.18 0.72
C SER A 192 -8.18 -7.67 0.68
N ASN A 193 -9.00 -7.19 -0.28
CA ASN A 193 -9.37 -5.78 -0.44
C ASN A 193 -10.85 -5.46 -0.14
N ILE A 194 -11.60 -6.44 0.40
CA ILE A 194 -12.97 -6.30 0.92
C ILE A 194 -12.93 -6.27 2.44
#